data_AF-A0A2U3EX97-F1
#
_entry.id   AF-A0A2U3EX97-F1
#
_cell.length_a   1.000
_cell.length_b   1.000
_cell.length_c   1.000
_cell.angle_alpha   90.00
_cell.angle_beta   90.00
_cell.angle_gamma   90.00
#
_symmetry.space_group_name_H-M   'P 1'
#
loop_
_entity.id
_entity.type
_entity.pdbx_description
1 polymer ?
#
loop_
_entity_poly.entity_id
_entity_poly.type
_entity_poly.pdbx_seq_one_letter_code
_entity_poly.pdbx_strand_id
1 'polypeptide(L)'
;MAGKIGCCSQTVSLWTEAEKDILRATYETGIDTKLICAMLPDRAPQSVTVMARNMGLSRPESIWRQDEIDVLNTYYPAEGKKIAARLPGRGPEAVKLKANELGIKFQGDDLYRVWSEEEWTLLAQNHLLPFARLRELFPQRSRASVSMARRRFRRNMYASHRK
;
A
#
# COMPACT_ATOMS: atom_id res chain seq x y z
N MET A 1 34.88 -42.16 24.58
CA MET A 1 35.07 -40.93 23.78
C MET A 1 33.69 -40.43 23.37
N ALA A 2 33.08 -39.55 24.16
CA ALA A 2 31.75 -39.02 23.90
C ALA A 2 31.87 -37.73 23.10
N GLY A 3 31.37 -37.75 21.86
CA GLY A 3 31.35 -36.61 20.97
C GLY A 3 30.12 -35.73 21.16
N LYS A 4 30.32 -34.44 20.88
CA LYS A 4 29.32 -33.49 20.38
C LYS A 4 28.18 -33.13 21.33
N ILE A 5 28.40 -32.05 22.11
CA ILE A 5 27.31 -31.15 22.51
C ILE A 5 27.45 -29.90 21.65
N GLY A 6 26.84 -29.96 20.46
CA GLY A 6 26.46 -28.75 19.74
C GLY A 6 25.27 -28.15 20.48
N CYS A 7 25.54 -27.20 21.39
CA CYS A 7 24.49 -26.38 21.97
C CYS A 7 24.08 -25.34 20.93
N CYS A 8 23.22 -25.74 19.99
CA CYS A 8 22.42 -24.79 19.24
C CYS A 8 21.37 -24.27 20.22
N SER A 9 21.76 -23.32 21.08
CA SER A 9 20.83 -22.69 22.01
C SER A 9 19.82 -21.89 21.21
N GLN A 10 18.66 -22.49 20.97
CA GLN A 10 17.41 -21.81 20.74
C GLN A 10 17.13 -20.94 21.97
N THR A 11 17.76 -19.76 22.03
CA THR A 11 17.31 -18.71 22.93
C THR A 11 16.14 -18.05 22.23
N VAL A 12 14.96 -18.18 22.82
CA VAL A 12 13.84 -17.28 22.56
C VAL A 12 14.40 -15.89 22.83
N SER A 13 14.74 -15.14 21.78
CA SER A 13 15.69 -14.03 21.86
C SER A 13 15.07 -12.82 22.59
N LEU A 14 15.11 -12.82 23.91
CA LEU A 14 14.71 -11.69 24.74
C LEU A 14 15.54 -10.46 24.32
N TRP A 15 14.88 -9.33 24.11
CA TRP A 15 15.53 -8.06 23.85
C TRP A 15 16.17 -7.53 25.13
N THR A 16 17.48 -7.34 25.12
CA THR A 16 18.22 -6.78 26.25
C THR A 16 17.91 -5.29 26.41
N GLU A 17 18.09 -4.74 27.61
CA GLU A 17 17.82 -3.32 27.84
C GLU A 17 18.78 -2.42 27.06
N ALA A 18 20.03 -2.83 26.88
CA ALA A 18 21.00 -2.13 26.03
C ALA A 18 20.55 -2.03 24.57
N GLU A 19 20.01 -3.13 24.00
CA GLU A 19 19.46 -3.10 22.63
C GLU A 19 18.23 -2.18 22.53
N LYS A 20 17.38 -2.14 23.56
CA LYS A 20 16.24 -1.22 23.62
C LYS A 20 16.67 0.23 23.76
N ASP A 21 17.71 0.52 24.53
CA ASP A 21 18.28 1.86 24.66
C ASP A 21 18.84 2.37 23.33
N ILE A 22 19.48 1.49 22.56
CA ILE A 22 19.89 1.80 21.18
C ILE A 22 18.66 2.19 20.34
N LEU A 23 17.56 1.44 20.42
CA LEU A 23 16.33 1.80 19.69
C LEU A 23 15.76 3.14 20.15
N ARG A 24 15.68 3.41 21.46
CA ARG A 24 15.20 4.71 21.97
C ARG A 24 16.06 5.87 21.45
N ALA A 25 17.38 5.72 21.46
CA ALA A 25 18.32 6.77 21.05
C ALA A 25 18.38 6.98 19.52
N THR A 26 18.10 5.94 18.72
CA THR A 26 18.35 5.97 17.26
C THR A 26 17.09 5.98 16.40
N TYR A 27 15.98 5.42 16.88
CA TYR A 27 14.80 5.20 16.04
C TYR A 27 13.98 6.48 15.82
N GLU A 28 13.91 7.35 16.84
CA GLU A 28 13.22 8.64 16.78
C GLU A 28 14.08 9.76 16.18
N THR A 29 15.39 9.56 16.07
CA THR A 29 16.32 10.55 15.49
C THR A 29 16.37 10.51 13.96
N GLY A 30 15.66 9.56 13.32
CA GLY A 30 15.58 9.45 11.86
C GLY A 30 16.81 8.79 11.23
N ILE A 31 17.62 8.07 12.01
CA ILE A 31 18.77 7.32 11.50
C ILE A 31 18.29 6.18 10.58
N ASP A 32 19.02 5.96 9.48
CA ASP A 32 18.72 4.91 8.50
C ASP A 32 18.69 3.52 9.17
N THR A 33 17.72 2.69 8.80
CA THR A 33 17.55 1.33 9.33
C THR A 33 18.80 0.48 9.18
N LYS A 34 19.58 0.66 8.11
CA LYS A 34 20.83 -0.06 7.87
C LYS A 34 21.87 0.26 8.94
N LEU A 35 21.96 1.53 9.36
CA LEU A 35 22.87 1.94 10.43
C LEU A 35 22.41 1.37 11.78
N ILE A 36 21.10 1.40 12.06
CA ILE A 36 20.54 0.76 13.26
C ILE A 36 20.82 -0.75 13.27
N CYS A 37 20.69 -1.42 12.12
CA CYS A 37 21.01 -2.85 11.99
C CYS A 37 22.51 -3.12 12.15
N ALA A 38 23.39 -2.20 11.74
CA ALA A 38 24.82 -2.32 11.99
C ALA A 38 25.17 -2.23 13.49
N MET A 39 24.39 -1.46 14.26
CA MET A 39 24.51 -1.40 15.74
C MET A 39 23.89 -2.61 16.45
N LEU A 40 23.09 -3.41 15.73
CA LEU A 40 22.38 -4.60 16.23
C LEU A 40 22.63 -5.79 15.28
N PRO A 41 23.88 -6.26 15.12
CA PRO A 41 24.25 -7.22 14.07
C PRO A 41 23.58 -8.59 14.24
N ASP A 42 23.22 -8.97 15.47
CA ASP A 42 22.54 -10.23 15.78
C ASP A 42 21.02 -10.16 15.56
N ARG A 43 20.47 -9.01 15.16
CA ARG A 43 19.04 -8.80 14.94
C ARG A 43 18.72 -8.61 13.47
N ALA A 44 17.78 -9.41 12.97
CA ALA A 44 17.24 -9.22 11.63
C ALA A 44 16.53 -7.84 11.52
N PRO A 45 16.60 -7.14 10.38
CA PRO A 45 15.98 -5.81 10.20
C PRO A 45 14.47 -5.76 10.50
N GLN A 46 13.77 -6.85 10.16
CA GLN A 46 12.34 -6.99 10.47
C GLN A 46 12.09 -7.09 11.98
N SER A 47 12.96 -7.79 12.72
CA SER A 47 12.88 -7.90 14.19
C SER A 47 13.07 -6.55 14.86
N VAL A 48 14.04 -5.75 14.39
CA VAL A 48 14.27 -4.36 14.83
C VAL A 48 13.02 -3.51 14.64
N THR A 49 12.39 -3.60 13.45
CA THR A 49 11.17 -2.84 13.12
C THR A 49 9.99 -3.24 14.00
N VAL A 50 9.80 -4.56 14.22
CA VAL A 50 8.74 -5.08 15.09
C VAL A 50 8.96 -4.65 16.54
N MET A 51 10.20 -4.74 17.04
CA MET A 51 10.50 -4.33 18.41
C MET A 51 10.28 -2.84 18.63
N ALA A 52 10.75 -1.99 17.72
CA ALA A 52 10.53 -0.55 17.80
C ALA A 52 9.03 -0.22 17.85
N ARG A 53 8.22 -0.90 17.00
CA ARG A 53 6.75 -0.77 17.05
C ARG A 53 6.16 -1.22 18.38
N ASN A 54 6.62 -2.34 18.95
CA ASN A 54 6.18 -2.83 20.25
C ASN A 54 6.53 -1.87 21.40
N MET A 55 7.61 -1.11 21.25
CA MET A 55 8.03 -0.05 22.17
C MET A 55 7.33 1.29 21.93
N GLY A 56 6.45 1.39 20.92
CA GLY A 56 5.78 2.63 20.54
C GLY A 56 6.67 3.65 19.82
N LEU A 57 7.90 3.27 19.43
CA LEU A 57 8.84 4.14 18.74
C LEU A 57 8.39 4.35 17.29
N SER A 58 8.39 5.60 16.84
CA SER A 58 7.99 5.99 15.50
C SER A 58 9.08 6.82 14.83
N ARG A 59 9.25 6.64 13.52
CA ARG A 59 10.23 7.42 12.77
C ARG A 59 9.68 8.81 12.44
N PRO A 60 10.53 9.85 12.39
CA PRO A 60 10.13 11.17 11.89
C PRO A 60 9.56 11.10 10.47
N GLU A 61 10.15 10.27 9.61
CA GLU A 61 9.63 10.01 8.26
C GLU A 61 8.26 9.34 8.25
N SER A 62 7.81 8.72 9.34
CA SER A 62 6.45 8.18 9.45
C SER A 62 5.41 9.25 9.77
N ILE A 63 5.84 10.40 10.29
CA ILE A 63 4.96 11.49 10.70
C ILE A 63 4.62 12.29 9.45
N TRP A 64 3.34 12.30 9.06
CA TRP A 64 2.86 13.14 7.97
C TRP A 64 2.74 14.58 8.45
N ARG A 65 3.47 15.48 7.81
CA ARG A 65 3.39 16.90 8.09
C ARG A 65 2.14 17.50 7.44
N GLN A 66 1.70 18.66 7.94
CA GLN A 66 0.47 19.29 7.45
C GLN A 66 0.59 19.71 5.98
N ASP A 67 1.74 20.20 5.55
CA ASP A 67 2.03 20.53 4.16
C ASP A 67 1.94 19.29 3.24
N GLU A 68 2.42 18.13 3.68
CA GLU A 68 2.29 16.88 2.93
C GLU A 68 0.81 16.43 2.83
N ILE A 69 0.03 16.66 3.89
CA ILE A 69 -1.42 16.38 3.93
C ILE A 69 -2.18 17.33 2.98
N ASP A 70 -1.81 18.59 2.93
CA ASP A 70 -2.43 19.59 2.05
C ASP A 70 -2.15 19.26 0.58
N VAL A 71 -0.94 18.79 0.26
CA VAL A 71 -0.57 18.25 -1.06
C VAL A 71 -1.40 17.02 -1.39
N LEU A 72 -1.57 16.09 -0.46
CA LEU A 72 -2.45 14.91 -0.63
C LEU A 72 -3.89 15.34 -0.95
N ASN A 73 -4.48 16.24 -0.16
CA ASN A 73 -5.84 16.72 -0.37
C ASN A 73 -6.04 17.35 -1.74
N THR A 74 -5.07 18.15 -2.18
CA THR A 74 -5.16 18.91 -3.42
C THR A 74 -4.95 18.03 -4.65
N TYR A 75 -3.91 17.18 -4.64
CA TYR A 75 -3.43 16.53 -5.86
C TYR A 75 -3.75 15.03 -5.95
N TYR A 76 -3.97 14.34 -4.82
CA TYR A 76 -4.27 12.91 -4.84
C TYR A 76 -5.56 12.55 -5.61
N PRO A 77 -6.65 13.33 -5.57
CA PRO A 77 -7.85 13.02 -6.35
C PRO A 77 -7.59 12.91 -7.86
N ALA A 78 -6.67 13.71 -8.41
CA ALA A 78 -6.37 13.80 -9.84
C ALA A 78 -5.15 12.96 -10.27
N GLU A 79 -4.08 12.92 -9.48
CA GLU A 79 -2.82 12.26 -9.83
C GLU A 79 -2.63 10.89 -9.13
N GLY A 80 -3.41 10.63 -8.07
CA GLY A 80 -3.33 9.40 -7.29
C GLY A 80 -1.94 9.19 -6.72
N LYS A 81 -1.39 7.98 -6.86
CA LYS A 81 -0.05 7.65 -6.34
C LYS A 81 1.09 8.41 -7.03
N LYS A 82 0.86 9.03 -8.19
CA LYS A 82 1.89 9.77 -8.92
C LYS A 82 2.39 10.99 -8.13
N ILE A 83 1.62 11.49 -7.17
CA ILE A 83 2.04 12.60 -6.29
C ILE A 83 3.27 12.24 -5.44
N ALA A 84 3.63 10.95 -5.29
CA ALA A 84 4.85 10.54 -4.59
C ALA A 84 6.10 11.22 -5.17
N ALA A 85 6.10 11.59 -6.46
CA ALA A 85 7.18 12.35 -7.07
C ALA A 85 7.32 13.79 -6.50
N ARG A 86 6.27 14.33 -5.88
CA ARG A 86 6.22 15.66 -5.25
C ARG A 86 6.52 15.62 -3.76
N LEU A 87 6.53 14.44 -3.14
CA LEU A 87 6.67 14.23 -1.71
C LEU A 87 8.00 13.50 -1.43
N PRO A 88 9.11 14.22 -1.22
CA PRO A 88 10.41 13.60 -0.99
C PRO A 88 10.34 12.70 0.27
N GLY A 89 10.84 11.47 0.15
CA GLY A 89 10.77 10.48 1.23
C GLY A 89 9.45 9.70 1.33
N ARG A 90 8.43 10.01 0.51
CA ARG A 90 7.16 9.27 0.49
C ARG A 90 7.05 8.36 -0.72
N GLY A 91 7.02 7.06 -0.47
CA GLY A 91 6.76 6.07 -1.52
C GLY A 91 5.30 6.10 -2.02
N PRO A 92 5.03 5.62 -3.26
CA PRO A 92 3.68 5.52 -3.82
C PRO A 92 2.67 4.76 -2.95
N GLU A 93 3.12 3.71 -2.26
CA GLU A 93 2.26 2.96 -1.34
C GLU A 93 1.99 3.71 -0.03
N ALA A 94 2.97 4.44 0.51
CA ALA A 94 2.75 5.27 1.70
C ALA A 94 1.71 6.37 1.43
N VAL A 95 1.83 7.02 0.27
CA VAL A 95 0.85 8.00 -0.25
C VAL A 95 -0.56 7.39 -0.35
N LYS A 96 -0.68 6.19 -0.92
CA LYS A 96 -1.96 5.48 -1.04
C LYS A 96 -2.56 5.15 0.33
N LEU A 97 -1.75 4.63 1.24
CA LEU A 97 -2.19 4.29 2.60
C LEU A 97 -2.67 5.53 3.34
N LYS A 98 -1.92 6.63 3.27
CA LYS A 98 -2.32 7.87 3.93
C LYS A 98 -3.57 8.49 3.32
N ALA A 99 -3.69 8.52 2.00
CA ALA A 99 -4.90 8.99 1.34
C ALA A 99 -6.14 8.17 1.74
N ASN A 100 -6.00 6.84 1.87
CA ASN A 100 -7.08 5.98 2.36
C ASN A 100 -7.44 6.30 3.83
N GLU A 101 -6.45 6.52 4.69
CA GLU A 101 -6.65 6.93 6.09
C GLU A 101 -7.40 8.27 6.19
N LEU A 102 -7.08 9.21 5.30
CA LEU A 102 -7.74 10.52 5.20
C LEU A 102 -9.07 10.47 4.43
N GLY A 103 -9.49 9.31 3.92
CA GLY A 103 -10.71 9.16 3.10
C GLY A 103 -10.63 9.81 1.71
N ILE A 104 -9.45 10.23 1.26
CA ILE A 104 -9.24 10.86 -0.03
C ILE A 104 -9.23 9.77 -1.11
N LYS A 105 -10.24 9.79 -1.97
CA LYS A 105 -10.36 8.83 -3.07
C LYS A 105 -9.71 9.39 -4.33
N PHE A 106 -8.91 8.56 -4.98
CA PHE A 106 -8.46 8.83 -6.33
C PHE A 106 -9.68 8.79 -7.26
N GLN A 107 -9.99 9.92 -7.90
CA GLN A 107 -11.11 10.05 -8.82
C GLN A 107 -10.78 9.50 -10.22
N GLY A 108 -9.49 9.29 -10.48
CA GLY A 108 -9.00 8.43 -11.55
C GLY A 108 -8.42 9.19 -12.74
N ASP A 109 -7.34 8.60 -13.26
CA ASP A 109 -7.07 8.56 -14.70
C ASP A 109 -8.06 7.56 -15.32
N ASP A 110 -8.39 7.67 -16.60
CA ASP A 110 -9.57 7.09 -17.27
C ASP A 110 -9.78 5.54 -17.11
N LEU A 111 -8.76 4.84 -16.61
CA LEU A 111 -8.72 3.41 -16.26
C LEU A 111 -9.25 3.07 -14.86
N TYR A 112 -9.09 3.97 -13.89
CA TYR A 112 -9.38 3.72 -12.46
C TYR A 112 -10.60 4.49 -11.93
N ARG A 113 -11.19 5.37 -12.75
CA ARG A 113 -12.46 6.03 -12.43
C ARG A 113 -13.53 4.98 -12.09
N VAL A 114 -14.22 5.15 -10.97
CA VAL A 114 -15.31 4.26 -10.53
C VAL A 114 -16.40 4.24 -11.60
N TRP A 115 -16.93 3.05 -11.91
CA TRP A 115 -18.07 2.91 -12.82
C TRP A 115 -19.36 3.30 -12.08
N SER A 116 -20.08 4.26 -12.63
CA SER A 116 -21.38 4.72 -12.13
C SER A 116 -22.46 3.66 -12.32
N GLU A 117 -23.58 3.79 -11.60
CA GLU A 117 -24.71 2.86 -11.71
C GLU A 117 -25.33 2.89 -13.12
N GLU A 118 -25.36 4.07 -13.75
CA GLU A 118 -25.82 4.25 -15.12
C GLU A 118 -24.90 3.53 -16.11
N GLU A 119 -23.58 3.67 -15.95
CA GLU A 119 -22.61 2.96 -16.79
C GLU A 119 -22.71 1.43 -16.62
N TRP A 120 -22.92 0.94 -15.39
CA TRP A 120 -23.17 -0.48 -15.14
C TRP A 120 -24.46 -0.97 -15.78
N THR A 121 -25.52 -0.19 -15.70
CA THR A 121 -26.83 -0.51 -16.29
C THR A 121 -26.72 -0.56 -17.82
N LEU A 122 -26.08 0.44 -18.42
CA LEU A 122 -25.83 0.48 -19.86
C LEU A 122 -24.97 -0.70 -20.32
N LEU A 123 -23.94 -1.07 -19.54
CA LEU A 123 -23.12 -2.25 -19.82
C LEU A 123 -23.94 -3.53 -19.72
N ALA A 124 -24.79 -3.67 -18.71
CA ALA A 124 -25.63 -4.85 -18.51
C ALA A 124 -26.58 -5.08 -19.68
N GLN A 125 -27.20 -4.02 -20.21
CA GLN A 125 -28.09 -4.08 -21.37
C GLN A 125 -27.34 -4.46 -22.67
N ASN A 126 -26.05 -4.11 -22.78
CA ASN A 126 -25.29 -4.20 -24.02
C ASN A 126 -24.09 -5.18 -23.99
N HIS A 127 -23.92 -5.95 -22.90
CA HIS A 127 -22.73 -6.78 -22.66
C HIS A 127 -22.51 -7.93 -23.67
N LEU A 128 -23.49 -8.22 -24.54
CA LEU A 128 -23.40 -9.22 -25.60
C LEU A 128 -22.90 -8.64 -26.92
N LEU A 129 -22.97 -7.32 -27.12
CA LEU A 129 -22.57 -6.67 -28.38
C LEU A 129 -21.08 -6.93 -28.72
N PRO A 130 -20.72 -6.91 -30.02
CA PRO A 130 -19.31 -6.90 -30.43
C PRO A 130 -18.56 -5.77 -29.73
N PHE A 131 -17.30 -6.01 -29.37
CA PHE A 131 -16.54 -5.05 -28.57
C PHE A 131 -16.40 -3.67 -29.24
N ALA A 132 -16.33 -3.62 -30.58
CA ALA A 132 -16.33 -2.36 -31.32
C ALA A 132 -17.58 -1.50 -31.05
N ARG A 133 -18.78 -2.09 -31.17
CA ARG A 133 -20.05 -1.42 -30.85
C ARG A 133 -20.19 -1.06 -29.38
N LEU A 134 -19.74 -1.96 -28.49
CA LEU A 134 -19.77 -1.69 -27.06
C LEU A 134 -18.90 -0.48 -26.70
N ARG A 135 -17.79 -0.26 -27.40
CA ARG A 135 -16.94 0.92 -27.18
C ARG A 135 -17.59 2.23 -27.60
N GLU A 136 -18.41 2.23 -28.65
CA GLU A 136 -19.15 3.42 -29.09
C GLU A 136 -20.09 3.94 -28.01
N LEU A 137 -20.60 3.05 -27.15
CA LEU A 137 -21.48 3.39 -26.02
C LEU A 137 -20.75 4.04 -24.83
N PHE A 138 -19.42 3.93 -24.76
CA PHE A 138 -18.61 4.49 -23.66
C PHE A 138 -17.47 5.37 -24.21
N PRO A 139 -17.78 6.50 -24.88
CA PRO A 139 -16.75 7.35 -25.49
C PRO A 139 -15.85 8.03 -24.44
N GLN A 140 -16.39 8.25 -23.24
CA GLN A 140 -15.70 8.82 -22.07
C GLN A 140 -14.90 7.77 -21.29
N ARG A 141 -14.66 6.58 -21.84
CA ARG A 141 -13.91 5.51 -21.18
C ARG A 141 -12.86 4.93 -22.11
N SER A 142 -11.67 4.74 -21.57
CA SER A 142 -10.61 4.02 -22.26
C SER A 142 -11.03 2.59 -22.64
N ARG A 143 -10.45 2.08 -23.75
CA ARG A 143 -10.65 0.72 -24.24
C ARG A 143 -10.51 -0.33 -23.14
N ALA A 144 -9.44 -0.21 -22.34
CA ALA A 144 -9.13 -1.18 -21.30
C ALA A 144 -10.12 -1.11 -20.13
N SER A 145 -10.61 0.09 -19.77
CA SER A 145 -11.67 0.24 -18.75
C SER A 145 -12.94 -0.53 -19.15
N VAL A 146 -13.44 -0.33 -20.37
CA VAL A 146 -14.62 -1.03 -20.90
C VAL A 146 -14.41 -2.55 -20.97
N SER A 147 -13.23 -2.99 -21.41
CA SER A 147 -12.88 -4.42 -21.47
C SER A 147 -12.88 -5.07 -20.08
N MET A 148 -12.26 -4.42 -19.08
CA MET A 148 -12.23 -4.90 -17.70
C MET A 148 -13.62 -4.92 -17.08
N ALA A 149 -14.42 -3.88 -17.27
CA ALA A 149 -15.79 -3.82 -16.76
C ALA A 149 -16.65 -4.95 -17.33
N ARG A 150 -16.60 -5.19 -18.66
CA ARG A 150 -17.31 -6.32 -19.29
C ARG A 150 -16.89 -7.67 -18.72
N ARG A 151 -15.58 -7.88 -18.51
CA ARG A 151 -15.05 -9.10 -17.90
C ARG A 151 -15.57 -9.29 -16.47
N ARG A 152 -15.56 -8.22 -15.65
CA ARG A 152 -16.07 -8.24 -14.27
C ARG A 152 -17.57 -8.53 -14.23
N PHE A 153 -18.36 -7.87 -15.08
CA PHE A 153 -19.79 -8.08 -15.20
C PHE A 153 -20.10 -9.55 -15.51
N ARG A 154 -19.48 -10.12 -16.54
CA ARG A 154 -19.66 -11.54 -16.91
C ARG A 154 -19.27 -12.49 -15.78
N ARG A 155 -18.12 -12.26 -15.16
CA ARG A 155 -17.65 -13.11 -14.04
C ARG A 155 -18.67 -13.12 -12.90
N ASN A 156 -19.21 -11.97 -12.52
CA ASN A 156 -20.19 -11.86 -11.45
C ASN A 156 -21.54 -12.47 -11.86
N MET A 157 -22.00 -12.23 -13.10
CA MET A 157 -23.24 -12.81 -13.62
C MET A 157 -23.21 -14.34 -13.57
N TYR A 158 -22.15 -14.99 -14.07
CA TYR A 158 -22.04 -16.45 -14.08
C TYR A 158 -21.64 -17.07 -12.72
N ALA A 159 -21.15 -16.26 -11.78
CA ALA A 159 -20.92 -16.71 -10.40
C ALA A 159 -22.24 -16.80 -9.62
N SER A 160 -23.20 -15.91 -9.89
CA SER A 160 -24.53 -15.93 -9.25
C SER A 160 -25.45 -17.06 -9.75
N HIS A 161 -25.24 -17.59 -10.96
CA HIS A 161 -26.03 -18.69 -11.54
C HIS A 161 -25.52 -20.10 -11.15
N ARG A 162 -24.50 -20.17 -10.28
CA ARG A 162 -23.84 -21.43 -9.85
C ARG A 162 -24.12 -21.82 -8.39
N LYS A 163 -25.05 -21.12 -7.73
CA LYS A 163 -25.59 -21.47 -6.41
C LYS A 163 -27.07 -21.82 -6.57
#